data_AF-A0A961JDA0-F1
#
_entry.id   AF-A0A961JDA0-F1
#
_cell.length_a   1.000
_cell.length_b   1.000
_cell.length_c   1.000
_cell.angle_alpha   90.00
_cell.angle_beta   90.00
_cell.angle_gamma   90.00
#
_symmetry.space_group_name_H-M   'P 1'
#
loop_
_entity.id
_entity.type
_entity.pdbx_description
1 polymer ?
#
loop_
_entity_poly.entity_id
_entity_poly.type
_entity_poly.pdbx_seq_one_letter_code
_entity_poly.pdbx_strand_id
1 'polypeptide(L)'
;MNVQTQEIKAQPELIGRLRDHLAARVVGQAAFVDKLIIALLADGHILVEGAPGLAKTRAIVALSKIVDCDERRIQFTPDLLPGDLTGTEIYRPEESAFVFQKGPLFHNLILADEINRAPAKV
;
A
#
# COMPACT_ATOMS: atom_id res chain seq x y z
N MET A 1 24.42 -20.09 -3.08
CA MET A 1 23.91 -18.99 -3.93
C MET A 1 24.35 -17.70 -3.26
N ASN A 2 25.40 -17.07 -3.78
CA ASN A 2 26.08 -15.94 -3.12
C ASN A 2 25.25 -14.67 -3.28
N VAL A 3 24.50 -14.31 -2.25
CA VAL A 3 23.90 -12.97 -2.15
C VAL A 3 25.02 -12.05 -1.67
N GLN A 4 25.67 -11.37 -2.63
CA GLN A 4 26.53 -10.24 -2.31
C GLN A 4 25.63 -9.14 -1.74
N THR A 5 25.65 -8.96 -0.42
CA THR A 5 25.09 -7.78 0.24
C THR A 5 25.89 -6.57 -0.23
N GLN A 6 25.48 -5.97 -1.35
CA GLN A 6 25.97 -4.65 -1.72
C GLN A 6 25.55 -3.69 -0.61
N GLU A 7 26.52 -3.04 0.04
CA GLU A 7 26.25 -1.94 0.96
C GLU A 7 25.38 -0.91 0.23
N ILE A 8 24.13 -0.78 0.64
CA ILE A 8 23.23 0.26 0.13
C ILE A 8 23.78 1.58 0.66
N LYS A 9 24.68 2.23 -0.08
CA LYS A 9 25.02 3.63 0.19
C LYS A 9 23.75 4.43 0.00
N ALA A 10 23.24 5.03 1.08
CA ALA A 10 22.11 5.93 1.02
C ALA A 10 22.39 6.99 -0.07
N GLN A 11 21.56 7.02 -1.11
CA GLN A 11 21.63 8.01 -2.19
C GLN A 11 20.71 9.17 -1.81
N PRO A 12 21.21 10.24 -1.17
CA PRO A 12 20.35 11.30 -0.62
C PRO A 12 19.64 12.05 -1.74
N GLU A 13 20.27 12.11 -2.92
CA GLU A 13 19.69 12.72 -4.13
C GLU A 13 18.44 11.99 -4.62
N LEU A 14 18.41 10.65 -4.54
CA LEU A 14 17.25 9.87 -4.96
C LEU A 14 16.06 10.12 -4.03
N ILE A 15 16.32 10.14 -2.72
CA ILE A 15 15.30 10.42 -1.70
C ILE A 15 14.78 11.85 -1.85
N GLY A 16 15.66 12.82 -2.12
CA GLY A 16 15.28 14.20 -2.41
C GLY A 16 14.34 14.30 -3.62
N ARG A 17 14.67 13.63 -4.74
CA ARG A 17 13.83 13.60 -5.94
C ARG A 17 12.46 12.96 -5.68
N LEU A 18 12.42 11.87 -4.92
CA LEU A 18 11.17 11.22 -4.51
C LEU A 18 10.29 12.17 -3.70
N ARG A 19 10.89 12.85 -2.71
CA ARG A 19 10.23 13.85 -1.87
C ARG A 19 9.63 14.98 -2.70
N ASP A 20 10.40 15.55 -3.62
CA ASP A 20 9.96 16.66 -4.47
C ASP A 20 8.79 16.25 -5.38
N HIS A 21 8.87 15.05 -5.98
CA HIS A 21 7.78 14.52 -6.82
C HIS A 21 6.48 14.27 -6.05
N LEU A 22 6.57 13.84 -4.79
CA LEU A 22 5.40 13.66 -3.92
C LEU A 22 4.85 15.02 -3.45
N ALA A 23 5.71 15.92 -3.01
CA ALA A 23 5.33 17.26 -2.54
C ALA A 23 4.62 18.08 -3.64
N ALA A 24 5.02 17.91 -4.91
CA ALA A 24 4.34 18.54 -6.04
C ALA A 24 2.90 18.04 -6.25
N ARG A 25 2.56 16.83 -5.77
CA ARG A 25 1.22 16.22 -5.91
C ARG A 25 0.37 16.31 -4.64
N VAL A 26 1.01 16.51 -3.48
CA VAL A 26 0.38 16.55 -2.15
C VAL A 26 0.70 17.89 -1.50
N VAL A 27 -0.17 18.87 -1.71
CA VAL A 27 0.04 20.25 -1.25
C VAL A 27 -0.23 20.39 0.24
N GLY A 28 0.66 21.09 0.96
CA GLY A 28 0.46 21.47 2.36
C GLY A 28 0.64 20.34 3.38
N GLN A 29 1.21 19.19 2.98
CA GLN A 29 1.35 18.00 3.84
C GLN A 29 2.79 17.46 3.86
N ALA A 30 3.79 18.33 4.07
CA ALA A 30 5.20 17.95 4.05
C ALA A 30 5.54 16.83 5.06
N ALA A 31 5.01 16.92 6.29
CA ALA A 31 5.24 15.90 7.31
C ALA A 31 4.64 14.54 6.96
N PHE A 32 3.52 14.50 6.23
CA PHE A 32 2.93 13.24 5.77
C PHE A 32 3.76 12.61 4.64
N VAL A 33 4.25 13.43 3.69
CA VAL A 33 5.17 12.98 2.64
C VAL A 33 6.44 12.37 3.26
N ASP A 34 7.02 13.01 4.26
CA ASP A 34 8.21 12.50 4.93
C ASP A 34 7.95 11.16 5.62
N LYS A 35 6.82 11.03 6.33
CA LYS A 35 6.40 9.77 6.96
C LYS A 35 6.16 8.66 5.93
N LEU A 36 5.55 8.96 4.78
CA LEU A 36 5.35 7.99 3.69
C LEU A 36 6.68 7.43 3.18
N ILE A 37 7.66 8.30 2.94
CA ILE A 37 8.99 7.88 2.48
C ILE A 37 9.70 7.05 3.55
N ILE A 38 9.63 7.46 4.81
CA ILE A 38 10.21 6.69 5.93
C ILE A 38 9.59 5.30 6.00
N ALA A 39 8.27 5.18 5.93
CA ALA A 39 7.61 3.88 5.98
C ALA A 39 7.97 3.00 4.78
N LEU A 40 8.04 3.58 3.57
CA LEU A 40 8.47 2.83 2.39
C LEU A 40 9.90 2.27 2.56
N LEU A 41 10.84 3.09 3.02
CA LEU A 41 12.23 2.68 3.19
C LEU A 41 12.44 1.69 4.35
N ALA A 42 11.58 1.75 5.36
CA ALA A 42 11.64 0.89 6.53
C ALA A 42 10.79 -0.39 6.41
N ASP A 43 10.15 -0.63 5.28
CA ASP A 43 9.14 -1.69 5.09
C ASP A 43 8.04 -1.65 6.17
N GLY A 44 7.60 -0.43 6.50
CA GLY A 44 6.66 -0.13 7.58
C GLY A 44 5.25 0.21 7.09
N HIS A 45 4.32 0.28 8.04
CA HIS A 45 2.94 0.68 7.79
C HIS A 45 2.61 2.01 8.47
N ILE A 46 1.67 2.76 7.90
CA ILE A 46 1.22 4.05 8.44
C ILE A 46 -0.27 4.00 8.72
N LEU A 47 -0.65 4.35 9.94
CA LEU A 47 -2.02 4.73 10.26
C LEU A 47 -2.20 6.22 9.99
N VAL A 48 -3.12 6.56 9.07
CA VAL A 48 -3.35 7.96 8.67
C VAL A 48 -4.68 8.47 9.19
N GLU A 49 -4.65 9.12 10.35
CA GLU A 49 -5.80 9.83 10.90
C GLU A 49 -5.91 11.24 10.31
N GLY A 50 -7.14 11.71 10.11
CA GLY A 50 -7.40 13.07 9.63
C GLY A 50 -8.63 13.15 8.75
N ALA A 51 -9.10 14.38 8.52
CA ALA A 51 -10.31 14.67 7.77
C ALA A 51 -10.31 14.08 6.34
N PRO A 52 -11.48 13.75 5.78
CA PRO A 52 -11.60 13.38 4.38
C PRO A 52 -11.07 14.48 3.47
N GLY A 53 -10.49 14.10 2.32
CA GLY A 53 -10.01 15.06 1.32
C GLY A 53 -8.57 15.57 1.50
N LEU A 54 -7.83 15.10 2.52
CA LEU A 54 -6.41 15.48 2.75
C LEU A 54 -5.41 14.82 1.78
N ALA A 55 -5.84 14.53 0.54
CA ALA A 55 -5.01 13.94 -0.51
C ALA A 55 -4.30 12.62 -0.16
N LYS A 56 -4.74 11.89 0.89
CA LYS A 56 -4.16 10.59 1.32
C LYS A 56 -4.11 9.58 0.18
N THR A 57 -5.24 9.40 -0.51
CA THR A 57 -5.35 8.54 -1.71
C THR A 57 -4.44 9.00 -2.83
N ARG A 58 -4.38 10.31 -3.08
CA ARG A 58 -3.53 10.88 -4.12
C ARG A 58 -2.04 10.68 -3.83
N ALA A 59 -1.64 10.73 -2.56
CA ALA A 59 -0.28 10.50 -2.14
C ALA A 59 0.17 9.06 -2.39
N ILE A 60 -0.66 8.06 -2.05
CA ILE A 60 -0.34 6.64 -2.29
C ILE A 60 -0.29 6.32 -3.78
N VAL A 61 -1.27 6.78 -4.56
CA VAL A 61 -1.26 6.60 -6.03
C VAL A 61 -0.09 7.34 -6.69
N ALA A 62 0.32 8.48 -6.15
CA ALA A 62 1.51 9.17 -6.62
C ALA A 62 2.78 8.36 -6.29
N LEU A 63 2.86 7.82 -5.08
CA LEU A 63 3.99 7.00 -4.63
C LEU A 63 4.13 5.75 -5.50
N SER A 64 3.05 5.00 -5.71
CA SER A 64 3.07 3.76 -6.50
C SER A 64 3.61 3.97 -7.90
N LYS A 65 3.17 5.06 -8.55
CA LYS A 65 3.65 5.46 -9.88
C LYS A 65 5.12 5.89 -9.92
N ILE A 66 5.65 6.45 -8.84
CA ILE A 66 7.05 6.89 -8.79
C ILE A 66 7.98 5.68 -8.58
N VAL A 67 7.55 4.70 -7.79
CA VAL A 67 8.35 3.51 -7.45
C VAL A 67 8.04 2.29 -8.33
N ASP A 68 7.18 2.47 -9.34
CA ASP A 68 6.74 1.44 -10.29
C ASP A 68 6.24 0.15 -9.61
N CYS A 69 5.30 0.33 -8.68
CA CYS A 69 4.69 -0.78 -7.95
C CYS A 69 3.17 -0.77 -8.12
N ASP A 70 2.53 -1.91 -7.91
CA ASP A 70 1.08 -1.98 -7.95
C ASP A 70 0.46 -1.44 -6.64
N GLU A 71 -0.71 -0.80 -6.78
CA GLU A 71 -1.48 -0.32 -5.64
C GLU A 71 -2.91 -0.85 -5.64
N ARG A 72 -3.45 -1.03 -4.43
CA ARG A 72 -4.86 -1.37 -4.24
C ARG A 72 -5.49 -0.56 -3.13
N ARG A 73 -6.61 0.08 -3.45
CA ARG A 73 -7.51 0.66 -2.45
C ARG A 73 -8.51 -0.40 -2.00
N ILE A 74 -8.64 -0.56 -0.69
CA ILE A 74 -9.60 -1.45 -0.02
C ILE A 74 -10.47 -0.56 0.86
N GLN A 75 -11.79 -0.60 0.63
CA GLN A 75 -12.75 0.06 1.49
C GLN A 75 -13.20 -0.93 2.56
N PHE A 76 -12.93 -0.66 3.83
CA PHE A 76 -13.37 -1.53 4.91
C PHE A 76 -14.85 -1.30 5.18
N THR A 77 -15.61 -2.39 5.23
CA THR A 77 -17.04 -2.41 5.53
C THR A 77 -17.31 -3.42 6.64
N PRO A 78 -18.44 -3.29 7.38
CA PRO A 78 -18.79 -4.22 8.46
C PRO A 78 -18.93 -5.68 8.01
N ASP A 79 -19.29 -5.88 6.74
CA ASP A 79 -19.57 -7.20 6.16
C ASP A 79 -18.33 -7.86 5.55
N LEU A 80 -17.20 -7.15 5.50
CA LEU A 80 -15.97 -7.65 4.88
C LEU A 80 -15.47 -8.90 5.63
N LEU A 81 -15.24 -9.99 4.89
CA LEU A 81 -14.71 -11.23 5.43
C LEU A 81 -13.18 -11.28 5.27
N PRO A 82 -12.46 -12.02 6.14
CA PRO A 82 -11.01 -12.20 5.97
C PRO A 82 -10.62 -12.74 4.59
N GLY A 83 -11.40 -13.67 4.04
CA GLY A 83 -11.19 -14.22 2.69
C GLY A 83 -11.30 -13.18 1.57
N ASP A 84 -12.06 -12.09 1.76
CA ASP A 84 -12.14 -11.01 0.78
C ASP A 84 -10.84 -10.19 0.70
N LEU A 85 -9.99 -10.28 1.74
CA LEU A 85 -8.69 -9.61 1.84
C LEU A 85 -7.54 -10.54 1.45
N THR A 86 -7.54 -11.75 2.00
CA THR A 86 -6.47 -12.74 1.78
C THR A 86 -6.68 -13.57 0.52
N GLY A 87 -7.87 -13.58 -0.06
CA GLY A 87 -8.21 -14.44 -1.19
C GLY A 87 -8.91 -15.73 -0.78
N THR A 88 -9.48 -16.41 -1.77
CA THR A 88 -10.32 -17.60 -1.60
C THR A 88 -10.04 -18.63 -2.69
N GLU A 89 -10.31 -19.90 -2.41
CA GLU A 89 -10.33 -20.92 -3.45
C GLU A 89 -11.64 -20.88 -4.22
N ILE A 90 -11.54 -20.82 -5.55
CA ILE A 90 -12.69 -20.82 -6.46
C ILE A 90 -12.65 -22.10 -7.27
N TYR A 91 -13.75 -22.83 -7.24
CA TYR A 91 -13.92 -24.01 -8.09
C TYR A 91 -14.08 -23.58 -9.55
N ARG A 92 -13.21 -24.09 -10.44
CA ARG A 92 -13.29 -23.91 -11.88
C ARG A 92 -13.80 -25.20 -12.52
N PRO A 93 -15.08 -25.23 -12.99
CA PRO A 93 -15.66 -26.44 -13.57
C PRO A 93 -14.91 -26.94 -14.81
N GLU A 94 -14.39 -26.03 -15.62
CA GLU A 94 -13.62 -26.35 -16.83
C GLU A 94 -12.35 -27.16 -16.54
N GLU A 95 -11.76 -26.94 -15.37
CA GLU A 95 -10.54 -27.60 -14.91
C GLU A 95 -10.83 -28.71 -13.89
N SER A 96 -12.08 -28.84 -13.44
CA SER A 96 -12.51 -29.70 -12.32
C SER A 96 -11.63 -29.55 -11.08
N ALA A 97 -11.18 -28.32 -10.80
CA ALA A 97 -10.19 -28.02 -9.78
C ALA A 97 -10.54 -26.76 -8.98
N PHE A 98 -10.05 -26.70 -7.74
CA PHE A 98 -10.04 -25.47 -6.94
C PHE A 98 -8.80 -24.66 -7.28
N VAL A 99 -8.99 -23.40 -7.66
CA VAL A 99 -7.91 -22.46 -7.99
C VAL A 99 -7.93 -21.31 -7.00
N PHE A 100 -6.79 -21.03 -6.38
CA PHE A 100 -6.65 -19.90 -5.47
C PHE A 100 -6.74 -18.58 -6.22
N GLN A 101 -7.71 -17.75 -5.85
CA GLN A 101 -7.82 -16.38 -6.30
C GLN A 101 -7.24 -15.44 -5.24
N LYS A 102 -6.11 -14.80 -5.58
CA LYS A 102 -5.44 -13.82 -4.72
C LYS A 102 -6.37 -12.67 -4.36
N GLY A 103 -6.42 -12.37 -3.06
CA GLY A 103 -7.10 -11.19 -2.55
C GLY A 103 -6.32 -9.89 -2.79
N PRO A 104 -6.91 -8.74 -2.44
CA PRO A 104 -6.30 -7.43 -2.63
C PRO A 104 -5.03 -7.22 -1.79
N LEU A 105 -4.76 -8.00 -0.74
CA LEU A 105 -3.52 -7.86 0.05
C LEU A 105 -2.25 -8.25 -0.70
N PHE A 106 -2.35 -8.83 -1.90
CA PHE A 106 -1.20 -9.26 -2.71
C PHE A 106 -0.59 -8.14 -3.59
N HIS A 107 -0.88 -6.87 -3.32
CA HIS A 107 -0.28 -5.72 -4.01
C HIS A 107 0.79 -5.07 -3.12
N ASN A 108 1.75 -4.36 -3.73
CA ASN A 108 2.87 -3.72 -3.05
C ASN A 108 2.42 -2.59 -2.12
N LEU A 109 1.46 -1.76 -2.56
CA LEU A 109 0.92 -0.66 -1.74
C LEU A 109 -0.58 -0.81 -1.53
N ILE A 110 -0.98 -0.90 -0.25
CA ILE A 110 -2.39 -1.02 0.14
C ILE A 110 -2.85 0.26 0.81
N LEU A 111 -3.93 0.84 0.30
CA LEU A 111 -4.70 1.87 1.00
C LEU A 111 -5.94 1.22 1.62
N ALA A 112 -5.87 0.95 2.92
CA ALA A 112 -7.01 0.50 3.73
C ALA A 112 -7.80 1.71 4.23
N ASP A 113 -8.92 2.01 3.57
CA ASP A 113 -9.80 3.14 3.90
C ASP A 113 -10.87 2.70 4.91
N GLU A 114 -11.18 3.58 5.86
CA GLU A 114 -12.15 3.35 6.95
C GLU A 114 -11.94 2.02 7.70
N ILE A 115 -10.68 1.65 8.00
CA ILE A 115 -10.31 0.40 8.67
C ILE A 115 -11.08 0.15 9.99
N ASN A 116 -11.48 1.23 10.65
CA ASN A 116 -12.29 1.23 11.86
C ASN A 116 -13.74 0.74 11.67
N ARG A 117 -14.21 0.57 10.42
CA ARG A 117 -15.55 0.04 10.10
C ARG A 117 -15.59 -1.48 10.02
N ALA A 118 -14.46 -2.16 9.87
CA ALA A 118 -14.46 -3.61 9.96
C ALA A 118 -14.68 -4.05 11.41
N PRO A 119 -15.42 -5.16 11.63
CA PRO A 119 -15.57 -5.72 12.95
C PRO A 119 -14.21 -6.19 13.46
N ALA A 120 -13.94 -6.01 14.76
CA ALA A 120 -12.85 -6.71 15.43
C ALA A 120 -13.20 -8.22 15.46
N LYS A 121 -12.86 -8.95 14.40
CA LYS A 121 -12.99 -10.42 14.38
C LYS A 121 -11.72 -11.05 14.99
N VAL A 122 -11.97 -12.09 15.78
CA VAL A 122 -11.01 -12.96 16.49
C VAL A 122 -10.17 -13.77 15.51
#